data_AF-A0A2S0RGQ3-F1
#
_entry.id   AF-A0A2S0RGQ3-F1
#
_cell.length_a   1.000
_cell.length_b   1.000
_cell.length_c   1.000
_cell.angle_alpha   90.00
_cell.angle_beta   90.00
_cell.angle_gamma   90.00
#
_symmetry.space_group_name_H-M   'P 1'
#
loop_
_entity.id
_entity.type
_entity.pdbx_description
1 polymer ?
#
loop_
_entity_poly.entity_id
_entity_poly.type
_entity_poly.pdbx_seq_one_letter_code
_entity_poly.pdbx_strand_id
1 'polypeptide(L)' 'MKRAWYITLALVVVTAVSGYLFITDANDHNECETKKMVTIDKHGNQVITEKHICREKYNF' A
#
# COMPACT_ATOMS: atom_id res chain seq x y z
N MET A 1 34.85 -15.38 16.15
CA MET A 1 34.44 -13.95 16.02
C MET A 1 34.09 -13.56 14.59
N LYS A 2 34.99 -13.73 13.59
CA LYS A 2 34.70 -13.37 12.18
C LYS A 2 33.49 -14.11 11.56
N ARG A 3 33.32 -15.41 11.85
CA ARG A 3 32.15 -16.18 11.40
C ARG A 3 30.82 -15.64 11.92
N ALA A 4 30.77 -15.28 13.21
CA ALA A 4 29.57 -14.68 13.81
C ALA A 4 29.25 -13.33 13.16
N TRP A 5 30.28 -12.51 12.89
CA TRP A 5 30.11 -11.24 12.18
C TRP A 5 29.50 -11.41 10.78
N TYR A 6 29.97 -12.38 9.99
CA TYR A 6 29.38 -12.64 8.67
C TYR A 6 27.93 -13.13 8.75
N ILE A 7 27.60 -13.96 9.76
CA ILE A 7 26.23 -14.41 9.99
C ILE A 7 25.33 -13.23 10.38
N THR A 8 25.78 -12.36 11.29
CA THR A 8 25.05 -11.16 11.67
C THR A 8 24.86 -10.22 10.49
N LEU A 9 25.90 -10.00 9.68
CA LEU A 9 25.81 -9.15 8.49
C LEU A 9 24.82 -9.72 7.47
N ALA A 10 24.86 -11.02 7.22
CA ALA A 10 23.91 -11.69 6.32
C ALA A 10 22.48 -11.54 6.82
N LEU A 11 22.24 -11.72 8.12
CA LEU A 11 20.93 -11.51 8.75
C LEU A 11 20.43 -10.08 8.54
N VAL A 12 21.27 -9.08 8.82
CA VAL A 12 20.89 -7.67 8.62
C VAL A 12 20.51 -7.38 7.17
N VAL A 13 21.31 -7.87 6.22
CA VAL A 13 21.02 -7.68 4.79
C VAL A 13 19.72 -8.37 4.39
N VAL A 14 19.50 -9.62 4.80
CA VAL A 14 18.28 -10.37 4.49
C VAL A 14 17.06 -9.64 5.06
N THR A 15 17.10 -9.22 6.33
CA THR A 15 15.99 -8.51 6.98
C THR A 15 15.72 -7.17 6.30
N ALA A 16 16.76 -6.41 5.94
CA ALA A 16 16.59 -5.14 5.24
C ALA A 16 15.95 -5.31 3.86
N VAL A 17 16.44 -6.28 3.07
CA VAL A 17 15.89 -6.57 1.73
C VAL A 17 14.46 -7.07 1.83
N SER A 18 14.17 -8.01 2.74
CA SER A 18 12.80 -8.53 2.91
C SER A 18 11.84 -7.43 3.35
N GLY A 19 12.28 -6.55 4.27
CA GLY A 19 11.47 -5.43 4.73
C GLY A 19 11.19 -4.43 3.61
N TYR A 20 12.20 -4.08 2.81
CA TYR A 20 12.04 -3.19 1.67
C TYR A 20 11.05 -3.74 0.63
N LEU A 21 11.18 -5.03 0.26
CA LEU A 21 10.28 -5.68 -0.69
C LEU A 21 8.86 -5.74 -0.15
N PHE A 22 8.69 -6.13 1.12
CA PHE A 22 7.37 -6.17 1.77
C PHE A 22 6.69 -4.78 1.78
N ILE A 23 7.44 -3.73 2.14
CA ILE A 23 6.91 -2.36 2.15
C ILE A 23 6.50 -1.92 0.75
N THR A 24 7.28 -2.29 -0.27
CA THR A 24 7.00 -1.88 -1.65
C THR A 24 5.76 -2.58 -2.19
N ASP A 25 5.67 -3.90 -1.99
CA ASP A 25 4.51 -4.71 -2.41
C ASP A 25 3.24 -4.31 -1.65
N ALA A 26 3.32 -4.15 -0.33
CA ALA A 26 2.17 -3.79 0.49
C ALA A 26 1.71 -2.33 0.35
N ASN A 27 2.47 -1.45 -0.31
CA ASN A 27 2.10 -0.05 -0.55
C ASN A 27 2.02 0.29 -2.05
N ASP A 28 1.98 -0.71 -2.93
CA ASP A 28 1.86 -0.44 -4.37
C ASP A 28 0.43 -0.02 -4.78
N HIS A 29 -0.56 -0.25 -3.90
CA HIS A 29 -1.97 0.06 -4.08
C HIS A 29 -2.53 -0.36 -5.45
N ASN A 30 -1.94 -1.38 -6.07
CA ASN A 30 -2.35 -1.88 -7.39
C ASN A 30 -3.79 -2.45 -7.37
N GLU A 31 -4.28 -2.80 -6.19
CA GLU A 31 -5.63 -3.33 -5.94
C GLU A 31 -6.66 -2.24 -5.62
N CYS A 32 -6.25 -0.98 -5.63
CA CYS A 32 -7.06 0.17 -5.29
C CYS A 32 -7.53 0.94 -6.54
N GLU A 33 -8.80 1.34 -6.55
CA GLU A 33 -9.37 2.20 -7.57
C GLU A 33 -10.11 3.39 -6.92
N THR A 34 -10.02 4.56 -7.53
CA THR A 34 -10.85 5.72 -7.15
C THR A 34 -11.94 5.91 -8.19
N LYS A 35 -13.19 5.64 -7.78
CA LYS A 35 -14.36 5.85 -8.63
C LYS A 35 -15.00 7.20 -8.34
N LYS A 36 -15.16 8.03 -9.37
CA LYS A 36 -15.91 9.29 -9.29
C LYS A 36 -17.32 9.06 -9.82
N MET A 37 -18.31 9.38 -9.00
CA MET A 37 -19.72 9.33 -9.34
C MET A 37 -20.26 10.75 -9.34
N VAL A 38 -20.76 11.22 -10.47
CA VAL A 38 -21.45 12.51 -10.58
C VAL A 38 -22.94 12.23 -10.40
N THR A 39 -23.54 12.85 -9.38
CA THR A 39 -24.98 12.77 -9.11
C THR A 39 -25.57 14.18 -9.06
N ILE A 40 -26.85 14.30 -9.39
CA ILE A 40 -27.59 15.55 -9.22
C ILE A 40 -28.35 15.44 -7.90
N ASP A 41 -28.17 16.41 -7.00
CA ASP A 41 -28.90 16.46 -5.74
C ASP A 41 -30.34 16.95 -5.93
N LYS A 42 -31.13 16.91 -4.85
CA LYS A 42 -32.53 17.36 -4.84
C LYS A 42 -32.74 18.85 -5.17
N HIS A 43 -31.67 19.65 -5.21
CA HIS A 43 -31.71 21.09 -5.53
C HIS A 43 -31.16 21.39 -6.93
N GLY A 44 -30.81 20.37 -7.70
CA GLY A 44 -30.24 20.52 -9.05
C GLY A 44 -28.73 20.76 -9.08
N ASN A 45 -28.03 20.66 -7.94
CA ASN A 45 -26.58 20.82 -7.90
C ASN A 45 -25.88 19.53 -8.35
N GLN A 46 -24.77 19.68 -9.08
CA GLN A 46 -23.86 18.57 -9.32
C GLN A 46 -23.07 18.26 -8.05
N VAL A 47 -23.18 17.01 -7.60
CA VAL A 47 -22.42 16.45 -6.49
C VAL A 47 -21.47 15.42 -7.07
N ILE A 48 -20.16 15.63 -6.87
CA ILE A 48 -19.13 14.67 -7.24
C ILE A 48 -18.79 13.87 -5.98
N THR A 49 -19.13 12.59 -5.98
CA THR A 49 -18.76 11.65 -4.92
C THR A 49 -17.55 10.85 -5.38
N GLU A 50 -16.43 11.01 -4.68
CA GLU A 50 -15.26 10.15 -4.88
C GLU A 50 -15.32 8.99 -3.90
N LYS A 51 -15.28 7.77 -4.42
CA LYS A 51 -15.23 6.54 -3.63
C LYS A 51 -13.90 5.85 -3.89
N HIS A 52 -13.09 5.76 -2.83
CA HIS A 52 -11.90 4.95 -2.83
C HIS A 52 -12.27 3.48 -2.54
N ILE A 53 -11.81 2.56 -3.37
CA ILE A 53 -12.13 1.14 -3.29
C ILE A 53 -10.80 0.39 -3.31
N CYS A 54 -10.32 -0.05 -2.14
CA CYS A 54 -9.17 -0.93 -2.01
C CYS A 54 -9.61 -2.33 -1.61
N ARG A 55 -9.06 -3.34 -2.29
CA ARG A 55 -9.32 -4.76 -2.00
C ARG A 55 -8.25 -5.40 -1.10
N GLU A 56 -7.23 -4.62 -0.74
CA GLU A 56 -6.17 -5.03 0.18
C GLU A 56 -6.77 -5.48 1.51
N LYS A 57 -6.21 -6.54 2.09
CA LYS A 57 -6.59 -7.02 3.42
C LYS A 57 -6.41 -5.96 4.50
N TYR A 58 -5.43 -5.07 4.30
CA TYR A 58 -5.13 -3.93 5.15
C TYR A 58 -5.30 -2.65 4.32
N ASN A 59 -6.54 -2.14 4.23
CA ASN A 59 -6.89 -0.95 3.47
C ASN A 59 -7.18 0.23 4.41
N PHE A 60 -6.14 0.96 4.80
CA PHE A 60 -6.27 2.15 5.67
C PHE A 60 -6.35 3.45 4.87
#